data_AF-A0A1G8JN38-F1
#
_entry.id   AF-A0A1G8JN38-F1
#
_cell.length_a   1.000
_cell.length_b   1.000
_cell.length_c   1.000
_cell.angle_alpha   90.00
_cell.angle_beta   90.00
_cell.angle_gamma   90.00
#
_symmetry.space_group_name_H-M   'P 1'
#
loop_
_entity.id
_entity.type
_entity.pdbx_description
1 polymer ?
#
loop_
_entity_poly.entity_id
_entity_poly.type
_entity_poly.pdbx_seq_one_letter_code
_entity_poly.pdbx_strand_id
1 'polypeptide(L)'
;MRLLLLPLCAALAACTPFPELEGAQTPGVAEAPWPDLLPLGPLLAEAAPPRATPEQQEGLETRASALRARAAGLQGPVVDAQTRARMAAGVPDPF
;
A
#
# COMPACT_ATOMS: atom_id res chain seq x y z
N MET A 1 16.57 27.15 3.45
CA MET A 1 17.45 26.23 2.69
C MET A 1 18.19 25.22 3.58
N ARG A 2 18.86 25.61 4.68
CA ARG A 2 19.55 24.67 5.59
C ARG A 2 18.65 23.59 6.23
N LEU A 3 17.38 23.89 6.51
CA LEU A 3 16.44 22.93 7.10
C LEU A 3 16.03 21.78 6.17
N LEU A 4 16.08 21.96 4.84
CA LEU A 4 15.70 20.92 3.88
C LEU A 4 16.88 20.01 3.48
N LEU A 5 18.11 20.42 3.77
CA LEU A 5 19.32 19.66 3.43
C LEU A 5 19.45 18.38 4.25
N LEU A 6 19.09 18.41 5.54
CA LEU A 6 19.18 17.25 6.42
C LEU A 6 18.27 16.07 5.99
N PRO A 7 16.94 16.26 5.76
CA PRO A 7 16.07 15.17 5.32
C PRO A 7 16.41 14.70 3.90
N LEU A 8 16.88 15.59 3.03
CA LEU A 8 17.29 15.23 1.67
C LEU A 8 18.51 14.29 1.69
N CYS A 9 19.54 14.60 2.47
CA CYS A 9 20.70 13.72 2.62
C CYS A 9 20.33 12.35 3.22
N ALA A 10 19.39 12.31 4.17
CA ALA A 10 18.91 11.05 4.76
C ALA A 10 18.15 10.19 3.73
N ALA A 11 17.34 10.80 2.87
CA ALA A 11 16.63 10.10 1.81
C ALA A 11 17.58 9.51 0.75
N LEU A 12 18.67 10.21 0.42
CA LEU A 12 19.68 9.70 -0.52
C LEU A 12 20.52 8.55 0.09
N ALA A 13 20.70 8.53 1.42
CA ALA A 13 21.43 7.47 2.12
C ALA A 13 20.63 6.15 2.26
N ALA A 14 19.32 6.15 1.96
CA ALA A 14 18.49 4.95 2.00
C ALA A 14 18.76 3.97 0.84
N CYS A 15 19.43 4.42 -0.23
CA CYS A 15 19.88 3.56 -1.32
C CYS A 15 21.23 2.90 -0.99
N THR A 16 21.27 2.06 0.05
CA THR A 16 22.45 1.22 0.33
C THR A 16 22.45 -0.03 -0.56
N PRO A 17 23.62 -0.52 -1.00
CA PRO A 17 23.70 -1.82 -1.66
C PRO A 17 23.13 -2.92 -0.74
N PHE A 18 22.44 -3.89 -1.35
CA PHE A 18 21.92 -5.05 -0.64
C PHE A 18 23.10 -5.78 0.06
N PRO A 19 23.00 -6.09 1.36
CA PRO A 19 24.07 -6.82 2.03
C PRO A 19 24.20 -8.21 1.40
N GLU A 20 25.43 -8.66 1.19
CA GLU A 20 25.73 -10.01 0.68
C GLU A 20 25.25 -11.08 1.68
N LEU A 21 24.00 -11.52 1.52
CA LEU A 21 23.43 -12.67 2.25
C LEU A 21 24.09 -13.99 1.82
N GLU A 22 24.89 -13.99 0.75
CA GLU A 22 25.54 -15.19 0.21
C GLU A 22 26.48 -15.86 1.22
N GLY A 23 27.08 -15.09 2.14
CA GLY A 23 27.93 -15.60 3.22
C GLY A 23 27.18 -16.10 4.46
N ALA A 24 25.87 -15.86 4.57
CA ALA A 24 25.04 -16.26 5.71
C ALA A 24 24.39 -17.64 5.54
N GLN A 25 24.74 -18.36 4.48
CA GLN A 25 24.23 -19.71 4.26
C GLN A 25 24.94 -20.69 5.20
N THR A 26 24.16 -21.38 6.03
CA THR A 26 24.66 -22.47 6.85
C THR A 26 25.34 -23.52 5.93
N PRO A 27 26.57 -23.98 6.25
CA PRO A 27 27.22 -25.02 5.48
C PRO A 27 26.31 -26.23 5.28
N GLY A 28 26.15 -26.69 4.03
CA GLY A 28 25.30 -27.82 3.68
C GLY A 28 23.85 -27.48 3.34
N VAL A 29 23.41 -26.21 3.42
CA VAL A 29 22.02 -25.85 3.08
C VAL A 29 21.68 -26.10 1.59
N ALA A 30 22.67 -25.99 0.70
CA ALA A 30 22.49 -26.25 -0.73
C ALA A 30 22.24 -27.73 -1.06
N GLU A 31 22.70 -28.64 -0.19
CA GLU A 31 22.52 -30.09 -0.33
C GLU A 31 21.48 -30.65 0.66
N ALA A 32 20.92 -29.79 1.51
CA ALA A 32 19.93 -30.20 2.49
C ALA A 32 18.63 -30.64 1.78
N PRO A 33 17.93 -31.67 2.31
CA PRO A 33 16.60 -32.01 1.84
C PRO A 33 15.68 -30.80 1.91
N TRP A 34 14.84 -30.64 0.89
CA TRP A 34 13.82 -29.60 0.90
C TRP A 34 12.85 -29.86 2.05
N PRO A 35 12.42 -28.81 2.79
CA PRO A 35 11.46 -29.00 3.87
C PRO A 35 10.10 -29.42 3.33
N ASP A 36 9.37 -30.20 4.13
CA ASP A 36 7.99 -30.55 3.81
C ASP A 36 7.11 -29.31 3.83
N LEU A 37 6.41 -29.06 2.72
CA LEU A 37 5.45 -27.97 2.62
C LEU A 37 4.11 -28.40 3.20
N LEU A 38 3.78 -27.89 4.37
CA LEU A 38 2.49 -28.13 5.01
C LEU A 38 1.37 -27.32 4.32
N PRO A 39 0.19 -27.92 4.10
CA PRO A 39 -0.96 -27.19 3.57
C PRO A 39 -1.44 -26.13 4.57
N LEU A 40 -1.71 -24.92 4.09
CA LEU A 40 -2.18 -23.82 4.95
C LEU A 40 -3.57 -24.04 5.52
N GLY A 41 -4.45 -24.77 4.83
CA GLY A 41 -5.85 -24.99 5.26
C GLY A 41 -5.98 -25.55 6.68
N PRO A 42 -5.37 -26.71 6.99
CA PRO A 42 -5.36 -27.27 8.35
C PRO A 42 -4.75 -26.33 9.39
N LEU A 43 -3.62 -25.68 9.06
CA LEU A 43 -2.94 -24.75 9.97
C LEU A 43 -3.81 -23.55 10.34
N LEU A 44 -4.58 -23.02 9.37
CA LEU A 44 -5.50 -21.91 9.59
C LEU A 44 -6.77 -22.33 10.33
N ALA A 45 -7.19 -23.60 10.21
CA ALA A 45 -8.34 -24.14 10.94
C ALA A 45 -8.04 -24.34 12.43
N GLU A 46 -6.80 -24.63 12.79
CA GLU A 46 -6.32 -24.72 14.17
C GLU A 46 -6.05 -23.36 14.81
N ALA A 47 -5.83 -22.32 13.99
CA ALA A 47 -5.58 -20.98 14.46
C ALA A 47 -6.83 -20.37 15.11
N ALA A 48 -6.63 -19.63 16.21
CA ALA A 48 -7.68 -18.81 16.77
C ALA A 48 -8.17 -17.82 15.69
N PRO A 49 -9.48 -17.55 15.61
CA PRO A 49 -9.99 -16.59 14.65
C PRO A 49 -9.27 -15.25 14.83
N PRO A 50 -8.86 -14.57 13.74
CA PRO A 50 -8.22 -13.28 13.84
C PRO A 50 -9.18 -12.31 14.53
N ARG A 51 -8.78 -11.84 15.71
CA ARG A 51 -9.57 -10.89 16.50
C ARG A 51 -8.86 -9.54 16.51
N ALA A 52 -9.51 -8.55 15.92
CA ALA A 52 -9.15 -7.17 16.18
C ALA A 52 -9.46 -6.85 17.64
N THR A 53 -8.56 -6.14 18.32
CA THR A 53 -8.87 -5.58 19.63
C THR A 53 -9.91 -4.46 19.47
N PRO A 54 -10.68 -4.12 20.52
CA PRO A 54 -11.63 -3.00 20.46
C PRO A 54 -10.97 -1.70 19.98
N GLU A 55 -9.74 -1.43 20.41
CA GLU A 55 -8.98 -0.23 20.03
C GLU A 55 -8.62 -0.24 18.54
N GLN A 56 -8.29 -1.41 17.98
CA GLN A 56 -8.03 -1.55 16.55
C GLN A 56 -9.29 -1.34 15.72
N GLN A 57 -10.45 -1.81 16.20
CA GLN A 57 -11.73 -1.60 15.54
C GLN A 57 -12.09 -0.11 15.51
N GLU A 58 -12.01 0.58 16.64
CA GLU A 58 -12.26 2.02 16.75
C GLU A 58 -11.32 2.84 15.84
N GLY A 59 -10.04 2.49 15.81
CA GLY A 59 -9.06 3.13 14.93
C GLY A 59 -9.39 2.96 13.44
N LEU A 60 -9.87 1.79 13.04
CA LEU A 60 -10.30 1.53 11.65
C LEU A 60 -11.58 2.28 11.30
N GLU A 61 -12.57 2.32 12.20
CA GLU A 61 -13.81 3.05 12.00
C GLU A 61 -13.58 4.56 11.86
N THR A 62 -12.72 5.12 12.71
CA THR A 62 -12.31 6.53 12.65
C THR A 62 -11.63 6.87 11.33
N ARG A 63 -10.73 6.00 10.86
CA ARG A 63 -10.08 6.20 9.55
C ARG A 63 -11.08 6.09 8.40
N ALA A 64 -11.98 5.12 8.46
CA ALA A 64 -13.00 4.92 7.45
C ALA A 64 -13.96 6.12 7.37
N SER A 65 -14.38 6.69 8.49
CA SER A 65 -15.22 7.89 8.51
C SER A 65 -14.50 9.10 7.92
N ALA A 66 -13.22 9.32 8.26
CA ALA A 66 -12.40 10.39 7.69
C ALA A 66 -12.23 10.24 6.16
N LEU A 67 -12.02 9.02 5.66
CA LEU A 67 -11.92 8.74 4.23
C LEU A 67 -13.25 9.02 3.50
N ARG A 68 -14.38 8.59 4.08
CA ARG A 68 -15.71 8.88 3.50
C ARG A 68 -16.01 10.37 3.46
N ALA A 69 -15.66 11.12 4.50
CA ALA A 69 -15.81 12.58 4.53
C ALA A 69 -14.97 13.27 3.45
N ARG A 70 -13.72 12.84 3.26
CA ARG A 70 -12.87 13.34 2.16
C ARG A 70 -13.46 13.00 0.80
N ALA A 71 -13.93 11.77 0.61
CA ALA A 71 -14.55 11.34 -0.64
C ALA A 71 -15.80 12.17 -0.96
N ALA A 72 -16.65 12.47 0.03
CA ALA A 72 -17.81 13.33 -0.15
C ALA A 72 -17.42 14.73 -0.66
N GLY A 73 -16.31 15.30 -0.17
CA GLY A 73 -15.78 16.57 -0.69
C GLY A 73 -15.24 16.48 -2.13
N LEU A 74 -14.84 15.29 -2.59
CA LEU A 74 -14.30 15.04 -3.92
C LEU A 74 -15.36 14.64 -4.96
N GLN A 75 -16.59 14.35 -4.55
CA GLN A 75 -17.68 13.89 -5.45
C GLN A 75 -18.27 15.00 -6.34
N GLY A 76 -17.71 16.21 -6.32
CA GLY A 76 -18.09 17.27 -7.25
C GLY A 76 -17.65 16.99 -8.70
N PRO A 77 -18.26 17.67 -9.68
CA PRO A 77 -17.83 17.55 -11.07
C PRO A 77 -16.38 18.06 -11.23
N VAL A 78 -15.48 17.17 -11.68
CA VAL A 78 -14.06 17.50 -11.95
C VAL A 78 -13.92 18.57 -13.04
N VAL A 79 -14.88 18.60 -13.96
CA VAL A 79 -14.97 19.59 -15.04
C VAL A 79 -16.22 20.44 -14.81
N ASP A 80 -16.02 21.75 -14.67
CA ASP A 80 -17.12 22.71 -14.51
C ASP A 80 -18.06 22.72 -15.74
N ALA A 81 -19.27 23.23 -15.53
CA ALA A 81 -20.32 23.18 -16.55
C ALA A 81 -19.94 23.90 -17.85
N GLN A 82 -19.21 25.02 -17.75
CA GLN A 82 -18.80 25.81 -18.92
C GLN A 82 -17.71 25.08 -19.71
N THR A 83 -16.70 24.53 -19.03
CA THR A 83 -15.66 23.73 -19.67
C THR A 83 -16.24 22.48 -20.32
N ARG A 84 -17.21 21.81 -19.67
CA ARG A 84 -17.91 20.66 -20.23
C ARG A 84 -18.68 21.02 -21.50
N ALA A 85 -19.38 22.14 -21.52
CA ALA A 85 -20.10 22.62 -22.71
C ALA A 85 -19.13 22.90 -23.87
N ARG A 86 -17.96 23.49 -23.59
CA ARG A 86 -16.91 23.70 -24.60
C ARG A 86 -16.38 22.40 -25.19
N MET A 87 -16.16 21.38 -24.35
CA MET A 87 -15.71 20.06 -24.80
C MET A 87 -16.73 19.40 -25.72
N ALA A 88 -18.02 19.43 -25.34
CA ALA A 88 -19.11 18.86 -26.14
C ALA A 88 -19.28 19.56 -27.49
N ALA A 89 -19.10 20.88 -27.55
CA ALA A 89 -19.18 21.63 -28.80
C ALA A 89 -17.96 21.40 -29.74
N GLY A 90 -16.81 21.02 -29.17
CA GLY A 90 -15.56 20.84 -29.92
C GLY A 90 -15.37 19.44 -30.53
N VAL A 91 -16.16 18.44 -30.10
CA VAL A 91 -16.15 17.09 -30.67
C VAL A 91 -17.43 16.92 -31.49
N PRO A 92 -17.35 16.81 -32.82
CA PRO A 92 -18.51 16.45 -33.63
C PRO A 92 -19.05 15.10 -33.15
N ASP A 93 -20.36 15.01 -32.86
CA ASP A 93 -20.99 13.74 -32.52
C ASP A 93 -20.86 12.79 -33.73
N PRO A 94 -20.30 11.58 -33.58
CA PRO A 94 -20.12 10.68 -34.70
C PRO A 94 -21.42 9.98 -35.16
N PHE A 95 -22.60 10.37 -34.65
CA PHE A 95 -23.88 9.71 -34.97
C PHE A 95 -25.02 10.71 -35.20
#